data_AF-A0A6M0FYH6-F1
#
_entry.id   AF-A0A6M0FYH6-F1
#
_cell.length_a   1.000
_cell.length_b   1.000
_cell.length_c   1.000
_cell.angle_alpha   90.00
_cell.angle_beta   90.00
_cell.angle_gamma   90.00
#
_symmetry.space_group_name_H-M   'P 1'
#
loop_
_entity.id
_entity.type
_entity.pdbx_description
1 polymer ?
#
loop_
_entity_poly.entity_id
_entity_poly.type
_entity_poly.pdbx_seq_one_letter_code
_entity_poly.pdbx_strand_id
1 'polypeptide(L)'
;MQALLRPIILQAQKELLPPGKFYHLCQRLRHKTSINRLYFLTPPPNLLDFPEHKISARQLCKFLDKLAHYVSSATTEGHQALFYLQRVTIKTRGITSKVVLVKKSMVEHQCSNCTTGMKLEVEIAGAGMIGRVARLRINDGQDLAFKAFFDPDFVWQHGPWAEIPIGIRLKACRVTKDLPEFLFAGQDWSVWEWIYPYTNPQSRKGEMTYEQFAQLEGLTKLNYLNYSNYNPYNVRLDPGGIQKEYRGRRLHDFIMGMIFYTKKAHREGFKSLTLHIKGSMVRYFWLRLVFMFQERDFRF
;
A
#
# COMPACT_ATOMS: atom_id res chain seq x y z
N MET A 1 11.67 -5.64 16.82
CA MET A 1 11.03 -4.60 15.95
C MET A 1 9.52 -4.65 16.06
N GLN A 2 8.86 -5.78 15.77
CA GLN A 2 7.40 -5.87 15.96
C GLN A 2 6.93 -5.73 17.41
N ALA A 3 7.68 -6.25 18.38
CA ALA A 3 7.36 -6.07 19.80
C ALA A 3 7.23 -4.59 20.21
N LEU A 4 8.03 -3.71 19.60
CA LEU A 4 8.01 -2.26 19.85
C LEU A 4 6.83 -1.56 19.16
N LEU A 5 6.41 -2.05 17.99
CA LEU A 5 5.24 -1.53 17.26
C LEU A 5 3.91 -2.10 17.78
N ARG A 6 3.94 -3.16 18.60
CA ARG A 6 2.76 -3.87 19.10
C ARG A 6 1.71 -2.93 19.71
N PRO A 7 2.03 -1.92 20.55
CA PRO A 7 1.02 -1.03 21.10
C PRO A 7 0.27 -0.23 20.02
N ILE A 8 1.00 0.27 19.01
CA ILE A 8 0.42 1.04 17.90
C ILE A 8 -0.46 0.13 17.03
N ILE A 9 0.01 -1.09 16.75
CA ILE A 9 -0.75 -2.08 15.98
C ILE A 9 -2.02 -2.46 16.74
N LEU A 10 -1.94 -2.79 18.03
CA LEU A 10 -3.12 -3.12 18.85
C LEU A 10 -4.13 -1.98 18.89
N GLN A 11 -3.65 -0.74 18.92
CA GLN A 11 -4.53 0.42 18.86
C GLN A 11 -5.22 0.53 17.50
N ALA A 12 -4.48 0.40 16.39
CA ALA A 12 -5.05 0.40 15.04
C ALA A 12 -5.99 -0.79 14.78
N GLN A 13 -5.80 -1.91 15.47
CA GLN A 13 -6.71 -3.05 15.42
C GLN A 13 -8.02 -2.80 16.17
N LYS A 14 -8.03 -1.90 17.17
CA LYS A 14 -9.21 -1.61 18.01
C LYS A 14 -10.04 -0.44 17.51
N GLU A 15 -9.39 0.59 16.96
CA GLU A 15 -10.06 1.80 16.48
C GLU A 15 -9.46 2.27 15.15
N LEU A 16 -10.29 2.90 14.31
CA LEU A 16 -9.80 3.57 13.12
C LEU A 16 -9.05 4.85 13.51
N LEU A 17 -7.71 4.79 13.44
CA LEU A 17 -6.84 5.92 13.76
C LEU A 17 -6.81 6.96 12.63
N PRO A 18 -7.04 8.26 12.93
CA PRO A 18 -6.81 9.32 11.96
C PRO A 18 -5.34 9.36 11.49
N PRO A 19 -5.05 9.77 10.24
CA PRO A 19 -3.69 9.74 9.69
C PRO A 19 -2.66 10.48 10.54
N GLY A 20 -3.02 11.68 11.03
CA GLY A 20 -2.16 12.46 11.94
C GLY A 20 -1.86 11.75 13.25
N LYS A 21 -2.86 11.12 13.88
CA LYS A 21 -2.68 10.38 15.13
C LYS A 21 -1.75 9.19 14.91
N PHE A 22 -1.99 8.40 13.86
CA PHE A 22 -1.15 7.25 13.53
C PHE A 22 0.30 7.66 13.22
N TYR A 23 0.49 8.72 12.42
CA TYR A 23 1.80 9.30 12.14
C TYR A 23 2.54 9.73 13.40
N HIS A 24 1.90 10.52 14.28
CA HIS A 24 2.56 10.98 15.51
C HIS A 24 2.94 9.86 16.46
N LEU A 25 2.11 8.81 16.58
CA LEU A 25 2.46 7.61 17.36
C LEU A 25 3.72 6.95 16.79
N CYS A 26 3.76 6.78 15.47
CA CYS A 26 4.90 6.20 14.76
C CYS A 26 6.18 7.04 14.95
N GLN A 27 6.10 8.36 14.78
CA GLN A 27 7.25 9.24 14.95
C GLN A 27 7.77 9.23 16.40
N ARG A 28 6.87 9.30 17.39
CA ARG A 28 7.26 9.20 18.81
C ARG A 28 8.02 7.90 19.09
N LEU A 29 7.58 6.78 18.53
CA LEU A 29 8.27 5.51 18.68
C LEU A 29 9.66 5.56 18.04
N ARG A 30 9.79 6.09 16.82
CA ARG A 30 11.07 6.23 16.12
C ARG A 30 12.06 7.07 16.93
N HIS A 31 11.62 8.23 17.44
CA HIS A 31 12.44 9.10 18.28
C HIS A 31 12.90 8.40 19.56
N LYS A 32 12.02 7.63 20.23
CA LYS A 32 12.36 6.93 21.48
C LYS A 32 13.28 5.72 21.30
N THR A 33 13.25 5.08 20.13
CA THR A 33 13.92 3.77 19.92
C THR A 33 15.05 3.81 18.90
N SER A 34 15.34 4.99 18.33
CA SER A 34 16.31 5.18 17.24
C SER A 34 16.06 4.24 16.05
N ILE A 35 14.83 3.82 15.84
CA ILE A 35 14.44 2.96 14.72
C ILE A 35 14.21 3.82 13.48
N ASN A 36 14.95 3.51 12.42
CA ASN A 36 14.88 4.26 11.17
C ASN A 36 13.73 3.83 10.25
N ARG A 37 13.24 2.59 10.38
CA ARG A 37 12.18 2.02 9.53
C ARG A 37 11.18 1.24 10.35
N LEU A 38 9.90 1.47 10.09
CA LEU A 38 8.78 0.77 10.72
C LEU A 38 8.19 -0.25 9.74
N TYR A 39 7.81 -1.40 10.27
CA TYR A 39 7.15 -2.46 9.51
C TYR A 39 5.94 -2.96 10.27
N PHE A 40 4.80 -2.96 9.61
CA PHE A 40 3.49 -3.23 10.17
C PHE A 40 3.04 -4.63 9.73
N LEU A 41 2.72 -5.48 10.73
CA LEU A 41 2.43 -6.91 10.56
C LEU A 41 3.64 -7.71 10.02
N THR A 42 3.60 -9.04 10.16
CA THR A 42 4.65 -9.93 9.64
C THR A 42 4.25 -10.39 8.25
N PRO A 43 5.20 -10.47 7.29
CA PRO A 43 5.01 -11.30 6.12
C PRO A 43 4.55 -12.71 6.53
N PRO A 44 3.45 -13.23 5.95
CA PRO A 44 2.97 -14.58 6.23
C PRO A 44 4.06 -15.65 6.03
N PRO A 45 4.11 -16.71 6.87
CA PRO A 45 5.14 -17.75 6.77
C PRO A 45 5.23 -18.42 5.41
N ASN A 46 4.11 -18.61 4.71
CA ASN A 46 4.07 -19.17 3.36
C ASN A 46 4.79 -18.31 2.31
N LEU A 47 5.08 -17.03 2.57
CA LEU A 47 5.94 -16.20 1.72
C LEU A 47 7.44 -16.39 2.00
N LEU A 48 7.78 -17.04 3.12
CA LEU A 48 9.14 -17.19 3.65
C LEU A 48 9.61 -18.65 3.70
N ASP A 49 8.67 -19.60 3.69
CA ASP A 49 8.89 -21.05 3.88
C ASP A 49 9.50 -21.71 2.63
N PHE A 50 10.79 -21.47 2.43
CA PHE A 50 11.65 -22.34 1.64
C PHE A 50 12.92 -22.64 2.47
N PRO A 51 13.05 -23.86 3.05
CA PRO A 51 14.11 -24.23 4.00
C PRO A 51 15.53 -23.95 3.49
N GLU A 52 15.70 -23.98 2.17
CA GLU A 52 16.98 -23.93 1.47
C GLU A 52 17.59 -22.52 1.42
N HIS A 53 16.79 -21.45 1.56
CA HIS A 53 17.25 -20.07 1.29
C HIS A 53 17.35 -19.17 2.55
N LYS A 54 16.72 -19.57 3.66
CA LYS A 54 16.83 -18.93 5.00
C LYS A 54 16.73 -17.39 4.98
N ILE A 55 15.87 -16.83 4.11
CA ILE A 55 15.54 -15.40 4.08
C ILE A 55 14.52 -15.13 5.19
N SER A 56 14.91 -14.31 6.17
CA SER A 56 14.02 -13.88 7.25
C SER A 56 13.03 -12.82 6.78
N ALA A 57 11.89 -12.69 7.48
CA ALA A 57 10.93 -11.60 7.30
C ALA A 57 11.60 -10.22 7.26
N ARG A 58 12.57 -9.97 8.15
CA ARG A 58 13.33 -8.71 8.20
C ARG A 58 14.14 -8.45 6.93
N GLN A 59 14.73 -9.49 6.35
CA GLN A 59 15.50 -9.39 5.11
C GLN A 59 14.58 -9.12 3.92
N LEU A 60 13.43 -9.79 3.86
CA LEU A 60 12.40 -9.50 2.87
C LEU A 60 11.93 -8.05 2.96
N CYS A 61 11.56 -7.57 4.15
CA CYS A 61 11.12 -6.18 4.33
C CYS A 61 12.18 -5.15 3.90
N LYS A 62 13.47 -5.40 4.19
CA LYS A 62 14.57 -4.54 3.71
C LYS A 62 14.72 -4.55 2.19
N PHE A 63 14.48 -5.68 1.55
CA PHE A 63 14.43 -5.73 0.09
C PHE A 63 13.23 -4.94 -0.43
N LEU A 64 12.06 -5.08 0.19
CA LEU A 64 10.86 -4.34 -0.18
C LEU A 64 11.00 -2.83 -0.01
N ASP A 65 11.78 -2.35 0.96
CA ASP A 65 12.15 -0.92 1.05
C ASP A 65 12.88 -0.44 -0.20
N LYS A 66 13.81 -1.25 -0.73
CA LYS A 66 14.52 -0.94 -1.98
C LYS A 66 13.60 -1.09 -3.20
N LEU A 67 12.75 -2.11 -3.18
CA LEU A 67 11.76 -2.33 -4.23
C LEU A 67 10.78 -1.17 -4.32
N ALA A 68 10.39 -0.55 -3.20
CA ALA A 68 9.52 0.62 -3.18
C ALA A 68 10.12 1.76 -4.00
N HIS A 69 11.43 2.03 -3.84
CA HIS A 69 12.12 3.04 -4.64
C HIS A 69 12.21 2.69 -6.12
N TYR A 70 12.44 1.40 -6.42
CA TYR A 70 12.44 0.91 -7.81
C TYR A 70 11.07 1.07 -8.47
N VAL A 71 10.01 0.62 -7.80
CA VAL A 71 8.64 0.70 -8.30
C VAL A 71 8.19 2.15 -8.38
N SER A 72 8.53 3.01 -7.43
CA SER A 72 8.15 4.43 -7.46
C SER A 72 8.86 5.25 -8.55
N SER A 73 9.97 4.76 -9.09
CA SER A 73 10.70 5.42 -10.20
C SER A 73 10.40 4.84 -11.59
N ALA A 74 9.83 3.64 -11.69
CA ALA A 74 9.54 3.00 -12.98
C ALA A 74 8.52 3.78 -13.83
N THR A 75 8.82 4.09 -15.09
CA THR A 75 7.95 4.94 -15.94
C THR A 75 6.99 4.17 -16.84
N THR A 76 7.16 2.86 -16.96
CA THR A 76 6.49 2.05 -17.98
C THR A 76 5.65 0.94 -17.35
N GLU A 77 4.36 0.92 -17.65
CA GLU A 77 3.44 -0.18 -17.30
C GLU A 77 3.80 -1.45 -18.08
N GLY A 78 3.53 -2.61 -17.49
CA GLY A 78 3.93 -3.91 -18.04
C GLY A 78 5.43 -4.20 -17.94
N HIS A 79 6.26 -3.27 -17.44
CA HIS A 79 7.67 -3.55 -17.24
C HIS A 79 7.87 -4.65 -16.20
N GLN A 80 8.58 -5.72 -16.60
CA GLN A 80 8.85 -6.88 -15.74
C GLN A 80 10.32 -6.92 -15.31
N ALA A 81 10.53 -7.27 -14.04
CA ALA A 81 11.85 -7.47 -13.46
C ALA A 81 11.85 -8.72 -12.59
N LEU A 82 12.94 -9.48 -12.68
CA LEU A 82 13.15 -10.68 -11.88
C LEU A 82 14.26 -10.44 -10.87
N PHE A 83 14.00 -10.75 -9.60
CA PHE A 83 14.97 -10.63 -8.53
C PHE A 83 15.21 -11.99 -7.85
N TYR A 84 16.45 -12.26 -7.50
CA TYR A 84 16.84 -13.42 -6.70
C TYR A 84 17.53 -12.96 -5.43
N LEU A 85 17.02 -13.42 -4.30
CA LEU A 85 17.54 -13.12 -2.96
C LEU A 85 18.25 -14.36 -2.43
N GLN A 86 19.56 -14.24 -2.25
CA GLN A 86 20.38 -15.31 -1.73
C GLN A 86 21.10 -14.83 -0.47
N ARG A 87 20.98 -15.61 0.61
CA ARG A 87 21.74 -15.35 1.83
C ARG A 87 23.15 -15.91 1.66
N VAL A 88 24.15 -15.02 1.67
CA VAL A 88 25.55 -15.39 1.54
C VAL A 88 26.33 -14.98 2.78
N THR A 89 27.38 -15.75 3.08
CA THR A 89 28.31 -15.42 4.18
C THR A 89 29.57 -14.83 3.57
N ILE A 90 29.88 -13.59 3.92
CA ILE A 90 31.09 -12.90 3.48
C ILE A 90 32.06 -12.86 4.65
N LYS A 91 33.30 -13.25 4.39
CA LYS A 91 34.42 -13.10 5.32
C LYS A 91 35.32 -11.99 4.81
N THR A 92 35.51 -10.96 5.63
CA THR A 92 36.40 -9.82 5.30
C THR A 92 37.16 -9.44 6.55
N ARG A 93 38.51 -9.43 6.48
CA ARG A 93 39.40 -8.99 7.56
C ARG A 93 39.06 -9.61 8.93
N GLY A 94 38.85 -10.93 8.98
CA GLY A 94 38.52 -11.65 10.21
C GLY A 94 37.05 -11.57 10.66
N ILE A 95 36.24 -10.69 10.07
CA ILE A 95 34.82 -10.55 10.40
C ILE A 95 33.98 -11.39 9.43
N THR A 96 33.17 -12.29 9.99
CA THR A 96 32.18 -13.07 9.24
C THR A 96 30.81 -12.41 9.33
N SER A 97 30.26 -11.99 8.20
CA SER A 97 28.95 -11.33 8.11
C SER A 97 28.01 -12.08 7.18
N LYS A 98 26.75 -12.26 7.60
CA LYS A 98 25.69 -12.81 6.75
C LYS A 98 24.97 -11.65 6.06
N VAL A 99 25.02 -11.62 4.72
CA VAL A 99 24.36 -10.59 3.91
C VAL A 99 23.36 -11.22 2.93
N VAL A 100 22.49 -10.40 2.35
CA VAL A 100 21.59 -10.82 1.27
C VAL A 100 22.12 -10.24 -0.02
N LEU A 101 22.55 -11.12 -0.91
CA LEU A 101 22.84 -10.78 -2.29
C LEU A 101 21.52 -10.67 -3.05
N VAL A 102 21.36 -9.59 -3.80
CA VAL A 102 20.22 -9.38 -4.70
C VAL A 102 20.77 -9.39 -6.11
N LYS A 103 20.35 -10.39 -6.90
CA LYS A 103 20.63 -10.41 -8.34
C LYS A 103 19.37 -9.97 -9.08
N LYS A 104 19.51 -9.03 -10.01
CA LYS A 104 18.44 -8.61 -10.92
C LYS A 104 18.69 -9.26 -12.27
N SER A 105 17.69 -9.96 -12.81
CA SER A 105 17.70 -10.50 -14.17
C SER A 105 16.63 -9.80 -14.99
N MET A 106 16.91 -9.57 -16.27
CA MET A 106 15.88 -9.25 -17.26
C MET A 106 15.17 -10.55 -17.64
N VAL A 107 13.85 -10.51 -17.84
CA VAL A 107 13.02 -11.71 -18.09
C VAL A 107 13.50 -12.48 -19.33
N GLU A 108 14.08 -11.78 -20.32
CA GLU A 108 14.62 -12.36 -21.56
C GLU A 108 15.95 -13.12 -21.38
N HIS A 109 16.61 -12.97 -20.24
CA HIS A 109 17.84 -13.69 -19.91
C HIS A 109 17.66 -14.44 -18.59
N GLN A 110 17.07 -15.64 -18.66
CA GLN A 110 17.12 -16.56 -17.55
C GLN A 110 18.58 -16.95 -17.31
N CYS A 111 19.18 -16.37 -16.26
CA CYS A 111 20.51 -16.77 -15.83
C CYS A 111 20.41 -18.16 -15.19
N SER A 112 20.87 -19.19 -15.91
CA SER A 112 20.89 -20.59 -15.47
C SER A 112 21.59 -20.81 -14.12
N ASN A 113 22.48 -19.91 -13.72
CA ASN A 113 23.19 -19.92 -12.44
C ASN A 113 22.50 -19.14 -11.30
N CYS A 114 21.30 -18.56 -11.53
CA CYS A 114 20.55 -17.80 -10.53
C CYS A 114 19.42 -18.58 -9.84
N THR A 115 19.28 -19.87 -10.10
CA THR A 115 18.23 -20.75 -9.57
C THR A 115 18.34 -21.04 -8.07
N THR A 116 19.39 -20.56 -7.39
CA THR A 116 19.63 -20.79 -5.96
C THR A 116 19.25 -19.55 -5.14
N GLY A 117 17.96 -19.36 -4.86
CA GLY A 117 17.51 -18.28 -3.97
C GLY A 117 16.01 -18.02 -4.03
N MET A 118 15.53 -17.17 -3.11
CA MET A 118 14.15 -16.69 -3.13
C MET A 118 13.93 -15.83 -4.39
N LYS A 119 13.01 -16.26 -5.25
CA LYS A 119 12.66 -15.61 -6.53
C LYS A 119 11.53 -14.61 -6.29
N LEU A 120 11.67 -13.40 -6.84
CA LEU A 120 10.63 -12.38 -6.82
C LEU A 120 10.43 -11.85 -8.24
N GLU A 121 9.23 -12.04 -8.77
CA GLU A 121 8.78 -11.47 -10.04
C GLU A 121 8.03 -10.18 -9.75
N VAL A 122 8.37 -9.12 -10.46
CA VAL A 122 7.76 -7.81 -10.29
C VAL A 122 7.33 -7.30 -11.66
N GLU A 123 6.05 -6.96 -11.78
CA GLU A 123 5.49 -6.35 -12.99
C GLU A 123 4.81 -5.03 -12.61
N ILE A 124 5.17 -3.94 -13.30
CA ILE A 124 4.53 -2.65 -13.08
C ILE A 124 3.10 -2.69 -13.60
N ALA A 125 2.12 -2.65 -12.70
CA ALA A 125 0.71 -2.79 -13.04
C ALA A 125 0.05 -1.47 -13.42
N GLY A 126 0.44 -0.38 -12.75
CA GLY A 126 -0.14 0.93 -13.02
C GLY A 126 0.27 1.99 -12.01
N ALA A 127 0.15 3.26 -12.42
CA ALA A 127 0.41 4.41 -11.55
C ALA A 127 -0.88 5.18 -11.24
N GLY A 128 -1.09 5.49 -9.97
CA GLY A 128 -2.09 6.44 -9.51
C GLY A 128 -1.44 7.74 -9.05
N MET A 129 -2.23 8.65 -8.51
CA MET A 129 -1.72 9.95 -8.05
C MET A 129 -0.81 9.87 -6.82
N ILE A 130 -1.09 8.94 -5.89
CA ILE A 130 -0.38 8.84 -4.59
C ILE A 130 0.68 7.73 -4.58
N GLY A 131 0.70 6.85 -5.58
CA GLY A 131 1.68 5.79 -5.65
C GLY A 131 1.59 4.96 -6.91
N ARG A 132 2.53 4.03 -7.03
CA ARG A 132 2.58 3.04 -8.11
C ARG A 132 2.34 1.64 -7.55
N VAL A 133 1.58 0.85 -8.29
CA VAL A 133 1.29 -0.54 -7.95
C VAL A 133 2.07 -1.46 -8.88
N ALA A 134 2.66 -2.50 -8.30
CA ALA A 134 3.28 -3.59 -9.02
C ALA A 134 2.64 -4.92 -8.58
N ARG A 135 2.48 -5.84 -9.53
CA ARG A 135 2.21 -7.25 -9.25
C ARG A 135 3.51 -7.87 -8.76
N LEU A 136 3.49 -8.44 -7.57
CA LEU A 136 4.63 -9.08 -6.91
C LEU A 136 4.30 -10.56 -6.71
N ARG A 137 5.10 -11.45 -7.28
CA ARG A 137 5.04 -12.89 -7.01
C ARG A 137 6.32 -13.34 -6.31
N ILE A 138 6.19 -14.10 -5.23
CA ILE A 138 7.33 -14.62 -4.46
C ILE A 138 7.34 -16.14 -4.58
N ASN A 139 8.47 -16.72 -5.00
CA ASN A 139 8.70 -18.17 -5.14
C ASN A 139 7.57 -18.92 -5.85
N ASP A 140 7.11 -18.39 -6.98
CA ASP A 140 6.02 -18.96 -7.78
C ASP A 140 4.69 -19.13 -7.02
N GLY A 141 4.55 -18.45 -5.88
CA GLY A 141 3.33 -18.42 -5.07
C GLY A 141 2.25 -17.52 -5.65
N GLN A 142 1.34 -17.06 -4.77
CA GLN A 142 0.27 -16.17 -5.16
C GLN A 142 0.78 -14.77 -5.57
N ASP A 143 0.05 -14.14 -6.49
CA ASP A 143 0.26 -12.73 -6.84
C ASP A 143 -0.17 -11.82 -5.69
N LEU A 144 0.63 -10.78 -5.46
CA LEU A 144 0.43 -9.78 -4.44
C LEU A 144 0.40 -8.39 -5.10
N ALA A 145 -0.43 -7.49 -4.60
CA ALA A 145 -0.41 -6.09 -4.97
C ALA A 145 0.59 -5.35 -4.08
N PHE A 146 1.76 -5.00 -4.63
CA PHE A 146 2.75 -4.18 -3.97
C PHE A 146 2.56 -2.71 -4.37
N LYS A 147 2.16 -1.86 -3.42
CA LYS A 147 1.97 -0.42 -3.63
C LYS A 147 3.12 0.35 -3.00
N ALA A 148 3.84 1.13 -3.82
CA ALA A 148 4.86 2.08 -3.39
C ALA A 148 4.30 3.50 -3.40
N PHE A 149 4.45 4.25 -2.31
CA PHE A 149 3.92 5.61 -2.18
C PHE A 149 4.93 6.64 -2.71
N PHE A 150 4.47 7.67 -3.43
CA PHE A 150 5.35 8.72 -3.97
C PHE A 150 5.78 9.75 -2.93
N ASP A 151 4.91 10.05 -1.96
CA ASP A 151 5.17 11.03 -0.91
C ASP A 151 4.84 10.45 0.47
N PRO A 152 5.66 9.53 0.97
CA PRO A 152 5.34 8.80 2.19
C PRO A 152 5.37 9.70 3.43
N ASP A 153 5.97 10.88 3.39
CA ASP A 153 5.99 11.81 4.53
C ASP A 153 4.76 12.74 4.56
N PHE A 154 3.97 12.81 3.48
CA PHE A 154 2.77 13.61 3.46
C PHE A 154 1.62 12.92 4.20
N VAL A 155 1.29 13.48 5.36
CA VAL A 155 0.22 12.98 6.22
C VAL A 155 -1.13 13.38 5.65
N TRP A 156 -1.74 12.45 4.92
CA TRP A 156 -3.02 12.65 4.25
C TRP A 156 -3.80 11.34 4.12
N GLN A 157 -5.10 11.47 3.83
CA GLN A 157 -6.06 10.35 3.78
C GLN A 157 -5.85 9.34 2.66
N HIS A 158 -5.06 9.71 1.66
CA HIS A 158 -4.72 8.84 0.53
C HIS A 158 -3.27 8.35 0.61
N GLY A 159 -2.53 8.71 1.67
CA GLY A 159 -1.15 8.30 1.88
C GLY A 159 -1.01 7.07 2.78
N PRO A 160 0.24 6.62 3.05
CA PRO A 160 0.49 5.44 3.87
C PRO A 160 -0.08 5.56 5.28
N TRP A 161 -0.08 6.77 5.84
CA TRP A 161 -0.57 7.03 7.20
C TRP A 161 -2.07 6.87 7.36
N ALA A 162 -2.83 6.83 6.26
CA ALA A 162 -4.24 6.48 6.25
C ALA A 162 -4.46 5.02 5.86
N GLU A 163 -3.77 4.56 4.81
CA GLU A 163 -3.97 3.22 4.24
C GLU A 163 -3.48 2.07 5.12
N ILE A 164 -2.38 2.26 5.85
CA ILE A 164 -1.84 1.24 6.76
C ILE A 164 -2.78 1.01 7.95
N PRO A 165 -3.22 2.03 8.73
CA PRO A 165 -4.10 1.78 9.86
C PRO A 165 -5.49 1.27 9.44
N ILE A 166 -6.06 1.74 8.31
CA ILE A 166 -7.31 1.16 7.81
C ILE A 166 -7.11 -0.32 7.42
N GLY A 167 -6.00 -0.67 6.75
CA GLY A 167 -5.68 -2.06 6.43
C GLY A 167 -5.56 -2.95 7.67
N ILE A 168 -4.91 -2.45 8.73
CA ILE A 168 -4.82 -3.15 10.02
C ILE A 168 -6.21 -3.35 10.64
N ARG A 169 -7.07 -2.31 10.64
CA ARG A 169 -8.42 -2.38 11.22
C ARG A 169 -9.32 -3.35 10.44
N LEU A 170 -9.34 -3.25 9.10
CA LEU A 170 -10.10 -4.14 8.21
C LEU A 170 -9.71 -5.61 8.45
N LYS A 171 -8.41 -5.89 8.52
CA LYS A 171 -7.89 -7.23 8.81
C LYS A 171 -8.33 -7.72 10.20
N ALA A 172 -8.27 -6.87 11.23
CA ALA A 172 -8.69 -7.22 12.58
C ALA A 172 -10.19 -7.51 12.68
N CYS A 173 -11.00 -6.78 11.91
CA CYS A 173 -12.45 -6.96 11.82
C CYS A 173 -12.89 -8.06 10.84
N ARG A 174 -11.93 -8.76 10.20
CA ARG A 174 -12.21 -9.82 9.22
C ARG A 174 -13.13 -9.35 8.08
N VAL A 175 -12.90 -8.12 7.61
CA VAL A 175 -13.56 -7.60 6.41
C VAL A 175 -12.88 -8.21 5.20
N THR A 176 -13.51 -9.22 4.61
CA THR A 176 -12.92 -10.02 3.53
C THR A 176 -13.68 -9.91 2.21
N LYS A 177 -14.80 -9.20 2.15
CA LYS A 177 -15.56 -8.95 0.92
C LYS A 177 -15.39 -7.52 0.44
N ASP A 178 -15.69 -7.25 -0.83
CA ASP A 178 -15.66 -5.93 -1.49
C ASP A 178 -14.29 -5.24 -1.68
N LEU A 179 -13.24 -5.74 -1.04
CA LEU A 179 -11.88 -5.17 -1.09
C LEU A 179 -10.77 -6.23 -1.06
N PRO A 180 -9.54 -5.89 -1.50
CA PRO A 180 -8.36 -6.73 -1.30
C PRO A 180 -7.99 -6.83 0.17
N GLU A 181 -7.52 -8.00 0.60
CA GLU A 181 -7.03 -8.18 1.96
C GLU A 181 -5.69 -7.47 2.19
N PHE A 182 -5.58 -6.74 3.31
CA PHE A 182 -4.30 -6.19 3.75
C PHE A 182 -3.41 -7.29 4.32
N LEU A 183 -2.16 -7.35 3.88
CA LEU A 183 -1.21 -8.37 4.32
C LEU A 183 -0.20 -7.81 5.33
N PHE A 184 0.65 -6.90 4.90
CA PHE A 184 1.68 -6.25 5.71
C PHE A 184 2.21 -5.00 4.99
N ALA A 185 2.96 -4.15 5.69
CA ALA A 185 3.48 -2.91 5.14
C ALA A 185 4.83 -2.49 5.73
N GLY A 186 5.56 -1.67 4.98
CA GLY A 186 6.59 -0.79 5.49
C GLY A 186 6.04 0.62 5.67
N GLN A 187 6.93 1.58 5.98
CA GLN A 187 6.53 2.99 6.09
C GLN A 187 6.10 3.59 4.74
N ASP A 188 6.74 3.16 3.65
CA ASP A 188 6.64 3.80 2.33
C ASP A 188 6.05 2.86 1.28
N TRP A 189 5.59 1.68 1.69
CA TRP A 189 4.99 0.67 0.83
C TRP A 189 4.00 -0.19 1.61
N SER A 190 3.05 -0.77 0.90
CA SER A 190 2.10 -1.73 1.45
C SER A 190 1.89 -2.91 0.51
N VAL A 191 1.59 -4.07 1.10
CA VAL A 191 1.28 -5.30 0.38
C VAL A 191 -0.16 -5.68 0.67
N TRP A 192 -0.91 -5.80 -0.41
CA TRP A 192 -2.29 -6.23 -0.44
C TRP A 192 -2.39 -7.50 -1.27
N GLU A 193 -3.51 -8.18 -1.13
CA GLU A 193 -3.91 -9.22 -2.07
C GLU A 193 -4.02 -8.68 -3.50
N TRP A 194 -3.58 -9.47 -4.47
CA TRP A 194 -3.85 -9.20 -5.88
C TRP A 194 -5.24 -9.73 -6.28
N ILE A 195 -6.08 -8.85 -6.82
CA ILE A 195 -7.39 -9.23 -7.36
C ILE A 195 -7.26 -9.42 -8.87
N TYR A 196 -7.36 -10.66 -9.37
CA TYR A 196 -7.44 -10.86 -10.82
C TYR A 196 -8.81 -10.40 -11.32
N PRO A 197 -8.92 -10.07 -12.63
CA PRO A 197 -10.19 -9.64 -13.21
C PRO A 197 -11.36 -10.55 -12.82
N TYR A 198 -11.18 -11.87 -12.91
CA TYR A 198 -12.22 -12.87 -12.62
C TYR A 198 -12.20 -13.39 -11.17
N THR A 199 -11.31 -12.91 -10.29
CA THR A 199 -11.37 -13.27 -8.87
C THR A 199 -12.36 -12.37 -8.17
N ASN A 200 -13.37 -12.95 -7.55
CA ASN A 200 -14.39 -12.20 -6.86
C ASN A 200 -14.23 -12.35 -5.33
N PRO A 201 -13.77 -11.32 -4.59
CA PRO A 201 -13.79 -11.29 -3.14
C PRO A 201 -15.15 -11.69 -2.53
N GLN A 202 -16.25 -11.53 -3.28
CA GLN A 202 -17.59 -11.95 -2.85
C GLN A 202 -17.70 -13.46 -2.59
N SER A 203 -16.90 -14.30 -3.25
CA SER A 203 -16.97 -15.76 -3.11
C SER A 203 -16.17 -16.30 -1.92
N ARG A 204 -15.46 -15.45 -1.16
CA ARG A 204 -14.70 -15.89 0.03
C ARG A 204 -15.66 -16.39 1.11
N LYS A 205 -15.32 -17.53 1.72
CA LYS A 205 -16.00 -18.05 2.92
C LYS A 205 -15.59 -17.21 4.13
N GLY A 206 -16.43 -16.25 4.54
CA GLY A 206 -16.09 -15.32 5.62
C GLY A 206 -17.01 -14.09 5.72
N GLU A 207 -16.80 -13.29 6.78
CA GLU A 207 -17.80 -12.94 7.79
C GLU A 207 -18.45 -11.54 7.66
N MET A 208 -17.79 -10.55 7.05
CA MET A 208 -18.29 -9.16 7.00
C MET A 208 -17.98 -8.47 5.66
N THR A 209 -18.96 -7.76 5.10
CA THR A 209 -18.80 -6.88 3.93
C THR A 209 -18.22 -5.53 4.34
N TYR A 210 -17.62 -4.80 3.39
CA TYR A 210 -17.19 -3.44 3.67
C TYR A 210 -18.36 -2.56 4.09
N GLU A 211 -19.53 -2.75 3.48
CA GLU A 211 -20.71 -1.96 3.80
C GLU A 211 -21.14 -2.14 5.26
N GLN A 212 -21.19 -3.38 5.74
CA GLN A 212 -21.47 -3.67 7.15
C GLN A 212 -20.43 -3.02 8.06
N PHE A 213 -19.14 -3.14 7.73
CA PHE A 213 -18.06 -2.50 8.48
C PHE A 213 -18.19 -0.97 8.49
N ALA A 214 -18.49 -0.36 7.34
CA ALA A 214 -18.63 1.08 7.20
C ALA A 214 -19.80 1.63 8.02
N GLN A 215 -20.92 0.90 8.07
CA GLN A 215 -22.04 1.25 8.93
C GLN A 215 -21.67 1.19 10.42
N LEU A 216 -20.98 0.14 10.84
CA LEU A 216 -20.54 -0.03 12.23
C LEU A 216 -19.55 1.06 12.68
N GLU A 217 -18.65 1.48 11.80
CA GLU A 217 -17.58 2.44 12.11
C GLU A 217 -17.94 3.90 11.80
N GLY A 218 -19.14 4.16 11.27
CA GLY A 218 -19.57 5.50 10.84
C GLY A 218 -18.70 6.06 9.71
N LEU A 219 -18.30 5.19 8.78
CA LEU A 219 -17.42 5.57 7.67
C LEU A 219 -18.22 6.16 6.53
N THR A 220 -17.53 7.00 5.76
CA THR A 220 -18.07 7.49 4.50
C THR A 220 -18.46 6.31 3.62
N LYS A 221 -19.67 6.36 3.04
CA LYS A 221 -20.04 5.43 1.99
C LYS A 221 -18.99 5.47 0.89
N LEU A 222 -18.78 4.31 0.27
CA LEU A 222 -17.98 4.18 -0.93
C LEU A 222 -18.45 5.20 -1.97
N ASN A 223 -17.56 6.14 -2.34
CA ASN A 223 -17.90 7.16 -3.33
C ASN A 223 -18.01 6.53 -4.72
N TYR A 224 -19.25 6.30 -5.16
CA TYR A 224 -19.57 5.72 -6.47
C TYR A 224 -19.01 6.54 -7.64
N LEU A 225 -18.73 7.83 -7.43
CA LEU A 225 -18.18 8.69 -8.48
C LEU A 225 -16.71 8.43 -8.79
N ASN A 226 -16.01 7.62 -7.99
CA ASN A 226 -14.60 7.29 -8.20
C ASN A 226 -14.42 5.92 -8.89
N TYR A 227 -15.08 5.73 -10.03
CA TYR A 227 -15.10 4.48 -10.79
C TYR A 227 -13.72 3.88 -11.10
N SER A 228 -12.67 4.71 -11.20
CA SER A 228 -11.29 4.26 -11.42
C SER A 228 -10.70 3.48 -10.25
N ASN A 229 -11.30 3.58 -9.06
CA ASN A 229 -10.89 2.83 -7.88
C ASN A 229 -11.60 1.47 -7.77
N TYR A 230 -12.41 1.09 -8.75
CA TYR A 230 -13.16 -0.15 -8.79
C TYR A 230 -12.71 -1.03 -9.96
N ASN A 231 -12.72 -2.34 -9.77
CA ASN A 231 -12.63 -3.28 -10.89
C ASN A 231 -14.00 -3.42 -11.59
N PRO A 232 -14.09 -4.12 -12.74
CA PRO A 232 -15.36 -4.35 -13.46
C PRO A 232 -16.47 -5.03 -12.64
N TYR A 233 -16.13 -5.67 -11.52
CA TYR A 233 -17.06 -6.33 -10.60
C TYR A 233 -17.39 -5.49 -9.37
N ASN A 234 -17.14 -4.18 -9.43
CA ASN A 234 -17.40 -3.22 -8.37
C ASN A 234 -16.64 -3.52 -7.05
N VAL A 235 -15.51 -4.22 -7.14
CA VAL A 235 -14.56 -4.40 -6.02
C VAL A 235 -13.69 -3.16 -5.93
N ARG A 236 -13.62 -2.56 -4.75
CA ARG A 236 -12.74 -1.41 -4.53
C ARG A 236 -11.29 -1.87 -4.42
N LEU A 237 -10.44 -1.35 -5.29
CA LEU A 237 -9.01 -1.69 -5.37
C LEU A 237 -8.13 -0.76 -4.51
N ASP A 238 -8.61 0.44 -4.18
CA ASP A 238 -7.85 1.43 -3.41
C ASP A 238 -8.57 1.79 -2.09
N PRO A 239 -8.02 1.40 -0.92
CA PRO A 239 -8.57 1.78 0.38
C PRO A 239 -8.33 3.26 0.72
N GLY A 240 -7.52 3.97 -0.07
CA GLY A 240 -7.28 5.41 0.07
C GLY A 240 -8.60 6.19 0.13
N GLY A 241 -8.75 7.04 1.14
CA GLY A 241 -9.96 7.84 1.36
C GLY A 241 -11.10 7.15 2.11
N ILE A 242 -10.93 5.93 2.64
CA ILE A 242 -11.84 5.38 3.65
C ILE A 242 -11.59 6.10 4.99
N GLN A 243 -12.59 6.82 5.49
CA GLN A 243 -12.48 7.64 6.69
C GLN A 243 -13.80 7.73 7.45
N LYS A 244 -13.74 8.13 8.72
CA LYS A 244 -14.93 8.54 9.48
C LYS A 244 -15.56 9.76 8.81
N GLU A 245 -16.88 9.76 8.70
CA GLU A 245 -17.62 10.95 8.28
C GLU A 245 -17.72 11.93 9.45
N TYR A 246 -17.39 13.21 9.23
CA TYR A 246 -17.53 14.27 10.23
C TYR A 246 -17.66 15.63 9.55
N ARG A 247 -18.29 16.59 10.24
CA ARG A 247 -18.54 17.93 9.71
C ARG A 247 -17.23 18.64 9.38
N GLY A 248 -17.13 19.18 8.17
CA GLY A 248 -15.95 19.90 7.69
C GLY A 248 -14.85 19.00 7.09
N ARG A 249 -15.02 17.67 7.13
CA ARG A 249 -14.09 16.71 6.50
C ARG A 249 -13.85 17.04 5.03
N ARG A 250 -14.91 17.21 4.23
CA ARG A 250 -14.79 17.46 2.78
C ARG A 250 -13.95 18.70 2.46
N LEU A 251 -14.08 19.76 3.27
CA LEU A 251 -13.29 20.97 3.14
C LEU A 251 -11.82 20.73 3.50
N HIS A 252 -11.56 20.04 4.62
CA HIS A 252 -10.22 19.64 5.02
C HIS A 252 -9.55 18.79 3.92
N ASP A 253 -10.25 17.79 3.39
CA ASP A 253 -9.77 16.90 2.34
C ASP A 253 -9.46 17.66 1.04
N PHE A 254 -10.29 18.65 0.71
CA PHE A 254 -10.05 19.55 -0.41
C PHE A 254 -8.77 20.37 -0.23
N ILE A 255 -8.59 21.00 0.93
CA ILE A 255 -7.39 21.81 1.25
C ILE A 255 -6.13 20.93 1.21
N MET A 256 -6.17 19.75 1.84
CA MET A 256 -5.03 18.83 1.83
C MET A 256 -4.73 18.29 0.43
N GLY A 257 -5.76 18.04 -0.38
CA GLY A 257 -5.61 17.71 -1.79
C GLY A 257 -4.90 18.82 -2.56
N MET A 258 -5.33 20.08 -2.40
CA MET A 258 -4.67 21.23 -3.03
C MET A 258 -3.19 21.33 -2.64
N ILE A 259 -2.87 21.19 -1.35
CA ILE A 259 -1.48 21.20 -0.87
C ILE A 259 -0.66 20.07 -1.51
N PHE A 260 -1.22 18.86 -1.56
CA PHE A 260 -0.56 17.71 -2.18
C PHE A 260 -0.24 17.97 -3.65
N TYR A 261 -1.22 18.42 -4.43
CA TYR A 261 -1.02 18.66 -5.86
C TYR A 261 -0.04 19.78 -6.13
N THR A 262 -0.05 20.84 -5.32
CA THR A 262 0.95 21.90 -5.41
C THR A 262 2.37 21.35 -5.16
N LYS A 263 2.56 20.53 -4.12
CA LYS A 263 3.84 19.87 -3.84
C LYS A 263 4.26 18.91 -4.95
N LYS A 264 3.31 18.17 -5.54
CA LYS A 264 3.57 17.24 -6.64
C LYS A 264 3.96 17.99 -7.92
N ALA A 265 3.24 19.05 -8.28
CA ALA A 265 3.58 19.90 -9.42
C ALA A 265 4.96 20.54 -9.27
N HIS A 266 5.32 20.97 -8.05
CA HIS A 266 6.66 21.50 -7.78
C HIS A 266 7.77 20.44 -7.92
N ARG A 267 7.53 19.20 -7.52
CA ARG A 267 8.54 18.11 -7.57
C ARG A 267 8.69 17.47 -8.95
N GLU A 268 7.57 17.20 -9.61
CA GLU A 268 7.51 16.40 -10.84
C GLU A 268 7.21 17.26 -12.09
N GLY A 269 6.94 18.55 -11.91
CA GLY A 269 6.46 19.44 -12.96
C GLY A 269 4.97 19.25 -13.29
N PHE A 270 4.34 20.23 -13.94
CA PHE A 270 2.92 20.16 -14.31
C PHE A 270 2.58 19.02 -15.28
N LYS A 271 3.56 18.49 -16.02
CA LYS A 271 3.41 17.34 -16.93
C LYS A 271 3.03 16.04 -16.19
N SER A 272 3.33 15.92 -14.90
CA SER A 272 2.88 14.75 -14.12
C SER A 272 1.38 14.76 -13.85
N LEU A 273 0.78 15.96 -13.78
CA LEU A 273 -0.66 16.13 -13.60
C LEU A 273 -1.43 15.89 -14.91
N THR A 274 -0.85 16.21 -16.07
CA THR A 274 -1.52 16.03 -17.37
C THR A 274 -1.86 14.57 -17.69
N LEU A 275 -1.08 13.60 -17.20
CA LEU A 275 -1.39 12.17 -17.30
C LEU A 275 -2.69 11.79 -16.58
N HIS A 276 -3.13 12.62 -15.62
CA HIS A 276 -4.27 12.36 -14.75
C HIS A 276 -5.46 13.30 -15.05
N ILE A 277 -5.27 14.39 -15.80
CA ILE A 277 -6.33 15.31 -16.21
C ILE A 277 -6.94 14.82 -17.53
N LYS A 278 -7.90 13.88 -17.42
CA LYS A 278 -8.81 13.52 -18.52
C LYS A 278 -10.10 14.33 -18.42
N GLY A 279 -10.85 14.51 -19.51
CA GLY A 279 -12.15 15.21 -19.49
C GLY A 279 -13.16 14.63 -18.48
N SER A 280 -13.09 13.31 -18.23
CA SER A 280 -13.85 12.63 -17.18
C SER A 280 -13.46 13.05 -15.76
N MET A 281 -12.18 13.35 -15.51
CA MET A 281 -11.67 13.87 -14.23
C MET A 281 -12.07 15.34 -14.01
N VAL A 282 -12.12 16.16 -15.06
CA VAL A 282 -12.63 17.54 -14.98
C VAL A 282 -14.11 17.55 -14.61
N ARG A 283 -14.90 16.69 -15.26
CA ARG A 283 -16.32 16.48 -14.91
C ARG A 283 -16.47 15.96 -13.47
N TYR A 284 -15.65 15.00 -13.06
CA TYR A 284 -15.63 14.51 -11.67
C TYR A 284 -15.30 15.62 -10.68
N PHE A 285 -14.29 16.45 -10.95
CA PHE A 285 -13.91 17.57 -10.10
C PHE A 285 -15.04 18.61 -9.99
N TRP A 286 -15.69 18.94 -11.11
CA TRP A 286 -16.87 19.81 -11.14
C TRP A 286 -18.02 19.25 -10.32
N LEU A 287 -18.36 17.97 -10.50
CA LEU A 287 -19.39 17.30 -9.69
C LEU A 287 -19.01 17.33 -8.21
N ARG A 288 -17.74 17.09 -7.86
CA ARG A 288 -17.26 17.12 -6.47
C ARG A 288 -17.37 18.52 -5.86
N LEU A 289 -17.12 19.58 -6.62
CA LEU A 289 -17.37 20.96 -6.21
C LEU A 289 -18.85 21.21 -5.98
N VAL A 290 -19.73 20.80 -6.89
CA VAL A 290 -21.19 20.93 -6.73
C VAL A 290 -21.69 20.21 -5.48
N PHE A 291 -21.25 18.96 -5.25
CA PHE A 291 -21.58 18.17 -4.05
C PHE A 291 -21.00 18.76 -2.75
N MET A 292 -19.95 19.59 -2.83
CA MET A 292 -19.40 20.30 -1.68
C MET A 292 -20.29 21.48 -1.26
N PHE A 293 -20.98 22.11 -2.22
CA PHE A 293 -21.87 23.26 -1.97
C PHE A 293 -23.34 22.89 -1.77
N GLN A 294 -23.76 21.66 -2.12
CA GLN A 294 -25.13 21.16 -1.89
C GLN A 294 -25.41 20.68 -0.45
N GLU A 295 -24.43 20.67 0.46
CA GLU A 295 -24.61 20.31 1.88
C GLU A 295 -25.26 21.43 2.72
N ARG A 296 -26.37 22.02 2.24
CA ARG A 296 -27.29 22.78 3.11
C ARG A 296 -28.51 21.99 3.57
N ASP A 297 -28.88 20.89 2.93
CA ASP A 297 -30.14 20.20 3.25
C ASP A 297 -30.04 18.68 3.20
N PHE A 298 -29.46 18.02 4.21
CA PHE A 298 -29.84 16.64 4.54
C PHE A 298 -29.70 16.43 6.06
N ARG A 299 -30.80 16.71 6.78
CA ARG A 299 -31.11 16.10 8.07
C ARG A 299 -31.82 14.78 7.77
N PHE A 300 -31.32 13.65 8.25
CA PHE A 300 -32.07 12.52 8.81
C PHE A 300 -31.12 11.66 9.64
#